data_AF-A0A9E2P6A6-F1
#
_entry.id   AF-A0A9E2P6A6-F1
#
_cell.length_a   1.000
_cell.length_b   1.000
_cell.length_c   1.000
_cell.angle_alpha   90.00
_cell.angle_beta   90.00
_cell.angle_gamma   90.00
#
_symmetry.space_group_name_H-M   'P 1'
#
loop_
_entity.id
_entity.type
_entity.pdbx_description
1 polymer ?
#
loop_
_entity_poly.entity_id
_entity_poly.type
_entity_poly.pdbx_seq_one_letter_code
_entity_poly.pdbx_strand_id
1 'polypeptide(L)'
;MAKITYIEHDGREHVVEVKNGLSVMEGAIRNNVPGIDADCGGACACATCHVYVDEAFAAETGRASAMEESMLDFADNVQPNSRLSCQIRVSD
;
A
#
# COMPACT_ATOMS: atom_id res chain seq x y z
N MET A 1 3.49 -9.91 -13.92
CA MET A 1 4.50 -9.34 -13.00
C MET A 1 4.38 -7.87 -13.27
N ALA A 2 3.93 -7.13 -12.26
CA ALA A 2 3.63 -5.72 -12.40
C ALA A 2 4.78 -4.91 -11.83
N LYS A 3 5.15 -3.86 -12.55
CA LYS A 3 6.11 -2.86 -12.09
C LYS A 3 5.39 -1.90 -11.16
N ILE A 4 5.85 -1.79 -9.91
CA ILE A 4 5.30 -0.88 -8.90
C ILE A 4 6.37 0.12 -8.50
N THR A 5 6.00 1.40 -8.50
CA THR A 5 6.84 2.49 -8.00
C THR A 5 6.36 2.90 -6.61
N TYR A 6 7.21 2.77 -5.61
CA TYR A 6 7.00 3.32 -4.28
C TYR A 6 7.74 4.64 -4.18
N ILE A 7 7.11 5.64 -3.56
CA ILE A 7 7.70 6.97 -3.40
C ILE A 7 7.77 7.26 -1.91
N GLU A 8 8.99 7.43 -1.40
CA GLU A 8 9.23 7.86 -0.02
C GLU A 8 8.70 9.28 0.21
N HIS A 9 8.54 9.69 1.48
CA HIS A 9 8.10 11.04 1.82
C HIS A 9 9.05 12.15 1.32
N ASP A 10 10.31 11.83 1.01
CA ASP A 10 11.31 12.75 0.47
C ASP A 10 11.32 12.79 -1.07
N GLY A 11 10.44 12.01 -1.71
CA GLY A 11 10.32 11.89 -3.17
C GLY A 11 11.23 10.83 -3.79
N ARG A 12 12.02 10.08 -3.00
CA ARG A 12 12.84 8.99 -3.55
C ARG A 12 11.98 7.84 -4.05
N GLU A 13 12.23 7.43 -5.29
CA GLU A 13 11.51 6.33 -5.93
C GLU A 13 12.21 4.99 -5.76
N HIS A 14 11.41 3.95 -5.50
CA HIS A 14 11.81 2.55 -5.53
C HIS A 14 10.94 1.81 -6.53
N VAL A 15 11.55 1.37 -7.62
CA VAL A 15 10.86 0.65 -8.68
C VAL A 15 11.13 -0.83 -8.56
N VAL A 16 10.09 -1.64 -8.36
CA VAL A 16 10.22 -3.08 -8.13
C VAL A 16 9.23 -3.89 -8.96
N GLU A 17 9.62 -5.11 -9.31
CA GLU A 17 8.75 -6.08 -9.97
C GLU A 17 8.02 -6.93 -8.92
N VAL A 18 6.69 -6.89 -8.93
CA VAL A 18 5.85 -7.63 -7.99
C VAL A 18 5.04 -8.70 -8.73
N LYS A 19 5.03 -9.92 -8.18
CA LYS A 19 4.23 -11.01 -8.75
C LYS A 19 2.75 -10.77 -8.49
N ASN A 20 1.92 -11.06 -9.47
CA ASN A 20 0.47 -11.00 -9.34
C ASN A 20 0.01 -11.92 -8.20
N GLY A 21 -1.09 -11.53 -7.54
CA GLY A 21 -1.64 -12.22 -6.37
C GLY A 21 -1.00 -11.81 -5.04
N LEU A 22 0.23 -11.28 -5.04
CA LEU A 22 0.79 -10.62 -3.87
C LEU A 22 0.06 -9.30 -3.61
N SER A 23 0.15 -8.81 -2.38
CA SER A 23 -0.25 -7.43 -2.07
C SER A 23 0.85 -6.42 -2.44
N VAL A 24 0.47 -5.17 -2.60
CA VAL A 24 1.42 -4.05 -2.77
C VAL A 24 2.36 -3.97 -1.56
N MET A 25 1.84 -4.18 -0.34
CA MET A 25 2.67 -4.25 0.87
C MET A 25 3.74 -5.36 0.77
N GLU A 26 3.38 -6.57 0.33
CA GLU A 26 4.37 -7.65 0.19
C GLU A 26 5.45 -7.31 -0.84
N GLY A 27 5.09 -6.54 -1.88
CA GLY A 27 6.04 -5.98 -2.83
C GLY A 27 7.06 -5.05 -2.15
N ALA A 28 6.60 -4.15 -1.28
CA ALA A 28 7.46 -3.25 -0.51
C ALA A 28 8.39 -4.02 0.45
N ILE A 29 7.82 -4.87 1.31
CA ILE A 29 8.56 -5.60 2.35
C ILE A 29 9.63 -6.51 1.75
N ARG A 30 9.29 -7.29 0.72
CA ARG A 30 10.25 -8.23 0.11
C ARG A 30 11.41 -7.55 -0.62
N ASN A 31 11.26 -6.25 -0.93
CA ASN A 31 12.29 -5.45 -1.59
C ASN A 31 12.92 -4.40 -0.65
N ASN A 32 12.65 -4.47 0.66
CA ASN A 32 13.17 -3.54 1.68
C ASN A 32 12.87 -2.06 1.36
N VAL A 33 11.68 -1.77 0.85
CA VAL A 33 11.23 -0.39 0.62
C VAL A 33 10.99 0.29 1.99
N PRO A 34 11.63 1.43 2.29
CA PRO A 34 11.44 2.14 3.56
C PRO A 34 10.02 2.71 3.73
N GLY A 35 9.59 2.88 4.99
CA GLY A 35 8.34 3.57 5.34
C GLY A 35 7.07 2.72 5.25
N ILE A 36 7.20 1.43 4.94
CA ILE A 36 6.10 0.45 4.96
C ILE A 36 6.55 -0.70 5.86
N ASP A 37 6.00 -0.79 7.08
CA ASP A 37 6.53 -1.69 8.12
C ASP A 37 5.77 -3.01 8.23
N ALA A 38 4.45 -2.97 7.98
CA ALA A 38 3.57 -4.15 7.95
C ALA A 38 3.51 -4.99 9.25
N ASP A 39 3.38 -4.33 10.40
CA ASP A 39 3.44 -4.93 11.75
C ASP A 39 2.49 -6.12 11.95
N CYS A 40 1.28 -6.07 11.39
CA CYS A 40 0.31 -7.16 11.48
C CYS A 40 0.46 -8.23 10.39
N GLY A 41 1.49 -8.16 9.54
CA GLY A 41 1.71 -9.09 8.44
C GLY A 41 0.63 -9.06 7.35
N GLY A 42 -0.14 -7.98 7.25
CA GLY A 42 -1.22 -7.83 6.25
C GLY A 42 -2.59 -8.34 6.69
N ALA A 43 -2.80 -8.59 8.00
CA ALA A 43 -4.06 -9.03 8.57
C ALA A 43 -5.15 -7.93 8.68
N CYS A 44 -4.91 -6.73 8.13
CA CYS A 44 -5.79 -5.56 8.30
C CYS A 44 -6.07 -5.23 9.78
N ALA A 45 -5.04 -5.33 10.62
CA ALA A 45 -5.12 -5.15 12.07
C ALA A 45 -4.15 -4.07 12.60
N CYS A 46 -3.51 -3.32 11.70
CA CYS A 46 -2.68 -2.16 11.99
C CYS A 46 -2.78 -1.18 10.81
N ALA A 47 -2.14 -0.02 10.91
CA ALA A 47 -2.07 0.97 9.83
C ALA A 47 -0.65 1.26 9.31
N THR A 48 0.37 0.51 9.73
CA THR A 48 1.79 0.75 9.37
C THR A 48 2.16 0.39 7.91
N CYS A 49 1.17 0.04 7.09
CA CYS A 49 1.33 -0.14 5.65
C CYS A 49 0.52 0.89 4.84
N HIS A 50 0.15 2.00 5.49
CA HIS A 50 -0.55 3.13 4.90
C HIS A 50 0.27 3.74 3.76
N VAL A 51 -0.38 3.92 2.61
CA VAL A 51 0.16 4.56 1.41
C VAL A 51 -0.88 5.49 0.81
N TYR A 52 -0.42 6.43 -0.01
CA TYR A 52 -1.28 7.21 -0.91
C TYR A 52 -1.25 6.58 -2.29
N VAL A 53 -2.41 6.28 -2.85
CA VAL A 53 -2.51 5.79 -4.22
C VAL A 53 -2.52 6.96 -5.19
N ASP A 54 -1.70 6.90 -6.24
CA ASP A 54 -1.72 7.86 -7.33
C ASP A 54 -3.08 7.82 -8.05
N GLU A 55 -3.61 8.99 -8.41
CA GLU A 55 -4.94 9.11 -9.01
C GLU A 55 -5.09 8.29 -10.31
N ALA A 56 -4.00 8.11 -11.06
CA ALA A 56 -3.98 7.30 -12.28
C ALA A 56 -4.29 5.81 -12.02
N PHE A 57 -4.18 5.33 -10.78
CA PHE A 57 -4.43 3.95 -10.36
C PHE A 57 -5.61 3.80 -9.39
N ALA A 58 -6.40 4.86 -9.19
CA ALA A 58 -7.52 4.85 -8.25
C ALA A 58 -8.62 3.84 -8.64
N ALA A 59 -8.84 3.65 -9.95
CA ALA A 59 -9.86 2.72 -10.45
C ALA A 59 -9.43 1.26 -10.25
N GLU A 60 -8.16 0.97 -10.46
CA GLU A 60 -7.55 -0.36 -10.40
C GLU A 60 -7.40 -0.84 -8.95
N THR A 61 -7.00 0.07 -8.05
CA THR A 61 -6.83 -0.27 -6.63
C THR A 61 -8.15 -0.26 -5.86
N GLY A 62 -9.14 0.50 -6.34
CA GLY A 62 -10.45 0.64 -5.71
C GLY A 62 -10.41 1.43 -4.40
N ARG A 63 -11.52 1.36 -3.67
CA ARG A 63 -11.69 2.07 -2.39
C ARG A 63 -11.31 1.19 -1.20
N ALA A 64 -11.03 1.83 -0.07
CA ALA A 64 -10.88 1.14 1.20
C ALA A 64 -12.18 0.40 1.57
N SER A 65 -12.04 -0.79 2.16
CA SER A 65 -13.16 -1.49 2.78
C SER A 65 -13.51 -0.87 4.14
N ALA A 66 -14.68 -1.14 4.70
CA ALA A 66 -15.06 -0.61 6.02
C ALA A 66 -14.08 -1.02 7.14
N MET A 67 -13.52 -2.24 7.07
CA MET A 67 -12.49 -2.70 8.01
C MET A 67 -11.18 -1.94 7.83
N GLU A 68 -10.80 -1.67 6.58
CA GLU A 68 -9.62 -0.90 6.24
C GLU A 68 -9.76 0.57 6.69
N GLU A 69 -10.93 1.19 6.47
CA GLU A 69 -11.26 2.54 6.93
C GLU A 69 -11.13 2.64 8.45
N SER A 70 -11.65 1.65 9.18
CA SER A 70 -11.53 1.60 10.66
C SER A 70 -10.07 1.57 11.13
N MET A 71 -9.16 0.98 10.36
CA MET A 71 -7.73 0.98 10.69
C MET A 71 -7.05 2.29 10.29
N LEU A 72 -7.43 2.86 9.14
CA LEU A 72 -6.93 4.17 8.69
C LEU A 72 -7.31 5.28 9.67
N ASP A 73 -8.43 5.21 10.38
CA ASP A 73 -8.82 6.20 11.41
C ASP A 73 -7.77 6.36 12.53
N PHE A 74 -6.88 5.38 12.72
CA PHE A 74 -5.77 5.44 13.68
C PHE A 74 -4.44 5.90 13.06
N ALA A 75 -4.39 6.15 11.75
CA ALA A 75 -3.20 6.63 11.05
C ALA A 75 -3.14 8.16 11.05
N ASP A 76 -1.91 8.69 11.00
CA ASP A 76 -1.68 10.11 10.82
C ASP A 76 -1.81 10.52 9.34
N ASN A 77 -2.30 11.75 9.11
CA ASN A 77 -2.36 12.37 7.77
C ASN A 77 -3.16 11.58 6.72
N VAL A 78 -4.22 10.88 7.12
CA VAL A 78 -5.12 10.20 6.17
C VAL A 78 -5.71 11.19 5.17
N GLN A 79 -5.68 10.79 3.90
CA GLN A 79 -6.18 11.53 2.74
C GLN A 79 -7.20 10.69 1.97
N PRO A 80 -8.01 11.30 1.08
CA PRO A 80 -9.01 10.56 0.31
C PRO A 80 -8.48 9.40 -0.54
N ASN A 81 -7.21 9.44 -0.94
CA ASN A 81 -6.50 8.38 -1.68
C ASN A 81 -5.66 7.46 -0.78
N SER A 82 -5.84 7.55 0.54
CA SER A 82 -5.17 6.66 1.48
C SER A 82 -5.70 5.24 1.41
N ARG A 83 -4.79 4.29 1.42
CA ARG A 83 -5.07 2.86 1.45
C ARG A 83 -4.06 2.15 2.34
N LEU A 84 -4.44 1.00 2.88
CA LEU A 84 -3.50 0.04 3.43
C LEU A 84 -3.02 -0.84 2.29
N SER A 85 -1.74 -0.71 1.93
CA SER A 85 -1.15 -1.42 0.78
C SER A 85 -1.25 -2.95 0.87
N CYS A 86 -1.48 -3.51 2.06
CA CYS A 86 -1.75 -4.94 2.23
C CYS A 86 -3.13 -5.39 1.70
N GLN A 87 -4.07 -4.45 1.56
CA GLN A 87 -5.42 -4.69 1.03
C GLN A 87 -5.51 -4.45 -0.48
N ILE A 88 -4.42 -4.07 -1.13
CA ILE A 88 -4.34 -3.89 -2.59
C ILE A 88 -3.65 -5.11 -3.19
N ARG A 89 -4.35 -5.85 -4.04
CA ARG A 89 -3.81 -7.02 -4.75
C ARG A 89 -3.20 -6.59 -6.08
N VAL A 90 -2.03 -7.13 -6.39
CA VAL A 90 -1.34 -6.91 -7.65
C VAL A 90 -1.93 -7.81 -8.74
N SER A 91 -2.28 -7.20 -9.86
CA SER A 91 -2.72 -7.84 -11.10
C SER A 91 -2.12 -7.12 -12.31
N ASP A 92 -2.16 -7.76 -13.49
CA ASP A 92 -1.80 -7.15 -14.77
C ASP A 92 -3.03 -6.46 -15.40
#